data_AF-A0A6L3N6H9-F1
#
_entry.id   AF-A0A6L3N6H9-F1
#
_cell.length_a   1.000
_cell.length_b   1.000
_cell.length_c   1.000
_cell.angle_alpha   90.00
_cell.angle_beta   90.00
_cell.angle_gamma   90.00
#
_symmetry.space_group_name_H-M   'P 1'
#
loop_
_entity.id
_entity.type
_entity.pdbx_description
1 polymer ?
#
loop_
_entity_poly.entity_id
_entity_poly.type
_entity_poly.pdbx_seq_one_letter_code
_entity_poly.pdbx_strand_id
1 'polypeptide(L)'
;MHRIGFLISDGFQIMALAAQSVFEYANMAAGEPFYAMDNYSVDGGDVRSSLGLPVATRALRGRIDVDTWIVAGVNDPLASPAPAGVVAFLRRVNARARRIAGICTGAFVLAEAGLLA
;
A
#
# COMPACT_ATOMS: atom_id res chain seq x y z
N MET A 1 6.57 -15.24 -9.63
CA MET A 1 5.50 -14.24 -9.48
C MET A 1 5.82 -13.33 -8.30
N HIS A 2 6.12 -12.07 -8.58
CA HIS A 2 6.40 -11.04 -7.56
C HIS A 2 5.11 -10.49 -6.97
N ARG A 3 5.04 -10.41 -5.64
CA ARG A 3 3.83 -9.98 -4.93
C ARG A 3 3.97 -8.53 -4.47
N ILE A 4 2.98 -7.72 -4.84
CA ILE A 4 2.92 -6.29 -4.53
C ILE A 4 1.73 -6.05 -3.60
N GLY A 5 2.01 -5.47 -2.43
CA GLY A 5 1.00 -5.07 -1.47
C GLY A 5 0.76 -3.57 -1.54
N PHE A 6 -0.44 -3.17 -1.92
CA PHE A 6 -0.88 -1.78 -1.82
C PHE A 6 -1.44 -1.54 -0.41
N LEU A 7 -0.72 -0.79 0.41
CA LEU A 7 -1.13 -0.46 1.76
C LEU A 7 -1.96 0.83 1.75
N ILE A 8 -3.23 0.70 2.11
CA ILE A 8 -4.21 1.79 2.12
C ILE A 8 -4.88 1.90 3.50
N SER A 9 -5.43 3.08 3.77
CA SER A 9 -6.18 3.40 4.98
C SER A 9 -7.36 4.28 4.62
N ASP A 10 -8.31 4.45 5.54
CA ASP A 10 -9.51 5.22 5.23
C ASP A 10 -9.17 6.66 4.80
N GLY A 11 -9.86 7.14 3.77
CA GLY A 11 -9.59 8.42 3.14
C GLY A 11 -8.37 8.45 2.19
N PHE A 12 -7.75 7.30 1.88
CA PHE A 12 -6.61 7.27 0.95
C PHE A 12 -6.96 7.86 -0.42
N GLN A 13 -5.97 8.45 -1.09
CA GLN A 13 -6.17 9.03 -2.41
C GLN A 13 -6.27 7.94 -3.48
N ILE A 14 -7.43 7.81 -4.11
CA ILE A 14 -7.74 6.69 -5.02
C ILE A 14 -6.80 6.59 -6.22
N MET A 15 -6.24 7.71 -6.68
CA MET A 15 -5.32 7.74 -7.81
C MET A 15 -4.05 6.92 -7.55
N ALA A 16 -3.68 6.68 -6.29
CA ALA A 16 -2.57 5.80 -5.96
C ALA A 16 -2.77 4.37 -6.49
N LEU A 17 -4.01 3.89 -6.59
CA LEU A 17 -4.31 2.57 -7.16
C LEU A 17 -4.22 2.55 -8.70
N ALA A 18 -4.20 3.71 -9.37
CA ALA A 18 -3.96 3.73 -10.82
C ALA A 18 -2.60 3.11 -11.18
N ALA A 19 -1.62 3.15 -10.27
CA ALA A 19 -0.33 2.48 -10.44
C ALA A 19 -0.45 0.95 -10.58
N GLN A 20 -1.56 0.33 -10.16
CA GLN A 20 -1.82 -1.10 -10.39
C GLN A 20 -1.86 -1.45 -11.89
N SER A 21 -2.38 -0.53 -12.72
CA SER A 21 -2.45 -0.75 -14.16
C SER A 21 -1.06 -0.92 -14.80
N VAL A 22 -0.01 -0.31 -14.23
CA VAL A 22 1.37 -0.48 -14.72
C VAL A 22 1.81 -1.95 -14.62
N PHE A 23 1.48 -2.62 -13.51
CA PHE A 23 1.83 -4.03 -13.31
C PHE A 23 0.93 -4.97 -14.13
N GLU A 24 -0.33 -4.61 -14.35
CA GLU A 24 -1.21 -5.28 -15.30
C GLU A 24 -0.60 -5.27 -16.71
N TYR A 25 -0.23 -4.09 -17.22
CA TYR A 25 0.42 -3.97 -18.52
C TYR A 25 1.77 -4.68 -18.58
N ALA A 26 2.55 -4.66 -17.50
CA ALA A 26 3.80 -5.42 -17.43
C ALA A 26 3.57 -6.92 -17.58
N ASN A 27 2.52 -7.48 -16.96
CA ASN A 27 2.14 -8.88 -17.14
C ASN A 27 1.71 -9.16 -18.58
N MET A 28 0.91 -8.26 -19.19
CA MET A 28 0.49 -8.41 -20.59
C MET A 28 1.69 -8.41 -21.54
N ALA A 29 2.64 -7.51 -21.34
CA ALA A 29 3.86 -7.42 -22.14
C ALA A 29 4.77 -8.64 -21.94
N ALA A 30 4.83 -9.19 -20.72
CA ALA A 30 5.61 -10.40 -20.41
C ALA A 30 4.94 -11.68 -20.94
N GLY A 31 3.63 -11.67 -21.19
CA GLY A 31 2.87 -12.85 -21.59
C GLY A 31 2.65 -13.86 -20.46
N GLU A 32 2.94 -13.50 -19.21
CA GLU A 32 2.80 -14.36 -18.03
C GLU A 32 2.43 -13.54 -16.78
N PRO A 33 1.85 -14.15 -15.72
CA PRO A 33 1.53 -13.45 -14.47
C PRO A 33 2.81 -13.19 -13.64
N PHE A 34 3.65 -12.28 -14.13
CA PHE A 34 4.91 -11.93 -13.50
C PHE A 34 4.71 -11.22 -12.15
N TYR A 35 3.68 -10.37 -12.04
CA TYR A 35 3.24 -9.67 -10.84
C TYR A 35 1.85 -10.10 -10.38
N ALA A 36 1.66 -10.22 -9.06
CA ALA A 36 0.37 -10.30 -8.41
C ALA A 36 0.21 -9.12 -7.43
N MET A 37 -0.98 -8.53 -7.38
CA MET A 37 -1.27 -7.36 -6.56
C MET A 37 -2.44 -7.65 -5.63
N ASP A 38 -2.33 -7.20 -4.38
CA ASP A 38 -3.39 -7.24 -3.40
C ASP A 38 -3.43 -5.89 -2.65
N ASN A 39 -4.63 -5.43 -2.28
CA ASN A 39 -4.80 -4.28 -1.39
C ASN A 39 -4.82 -4.75 0.07
N TYR A 40 -4.21 -3.98 0.95
CA TYR A 40 -4.09 -4.27 2.37
C TYR A 40 -4.49 -3.08 3.23
N SER A 41 -5.10 -3.38 4.37
CA SER A 41 -5.34 -2.45 5.46
C SER A 41 -5.13 -3.17 6.79
N VAL A 42 -5.01 -2.42 7.89
CA VAL A 42 -4.68 -2.98 9.21
C VAL A 42 -5.57 -4.17 9.57
N ASP A 43 -6.88 -4.00 9.42
CA ASP A 43 -7.88 -5.01 9.79
C ASP A 43 -8.47 -5.77 8.59
N GLY A 44 -8.14 -5.37 7.37
CA GLY A 44 -8.77 -5.90 6.16
C GLY A 44 -10.19 -5.37 5.97
N GLY A 45 -10.94 -5.96 5.03
CA GLY A 45 -12.29 -5.53 4.70
C GLY A 45 -12.31 -4.27 3.82
N ASP A 46 -13.44 -3.58 3.79
CA ASP A 46 -13.62 -2.41 2.93
C ASP A 46 -13.01 -1.15 3.55
N VAL A 47 -12.16 -0.48 2.79
CA VAL A 47 -11.59 0.82 3.12
C VAL A 47 -12.11 1.85 2.13
N ARG A 48 -12.55 3.03 2.60
CA ARG A 48 -13.06 4.07 1.71
C ARG A 48 -11.92 4.97 1.23
N SER A 49 -11.92 5.27 -0.06
CA SER A 49 -11.03 6.28 -0.64
C SER A 49 -11.50 7.69 -0.35
N SER A 50 -10.71 8.69 -0.76
CA SER A 50 -11.04 10.11 -0.69
C SER A 50 -12.30 10.50 -1.49
N LEU A 51 -12.77 9.63 -2.40
CA LEU A 51 -14.04 9.81 -3.13
C LEU A 51 -15.21 9.04 -2.49
N GLY A 52 -14.99 8.40 -1.34
CA GLY A 52 -15.99 7.56 -0.66
C GLY A 52 -16.16 6.16 -1.26
N LEU A 53 -15.46 5.81 -2.34
CA LEU A 53 -15.53 4.49 -2.97
C LEU A 53 -14.89 3.43 -2.06
N PRO A 54 -15.60 2.33 -1.75
CA PRO A 54 -15.04 1.22 -0.97
C PRO A 54 -14.09 0.38 -1.83
N VAL A 55 -12.97 -0.03 -1.23
CA VAL A 55 -12.01 -0.96 -1.81
C VAL A 55 -11.77 -2.10 -0.83
N ALA A 56 -11.98 -3.33 -1.30
CA ALA A 56 -11.76 -4.53 -0.50
C ALA A 56 -10.26 -4.73 -0.24
N THR A 57 -9.91 -5.06 1.01
CA THR A 57 -8.53 -5.24 1.46
C THR A 57 -8.34 -6.51 2.27
N ARG A 58 -7.12 -7.03 2.25
CA ARG A 58 -6.64 -8.09 3.12
C ARG A 58 -6.08 -7.49 4.41
N ALA A 59 -6.22 -8.22 5.53
CA ALA A 59 -5.70 -7.77 6.81
C ALA A 59 -4.16 -7.88 6.89
N LEU A 60 -3.53 -7.01 7.68
CA LEU A 60 -2.10 -7.06 8.00
C LEU A 60 -1.78 -8.07 9.13
N ARG A 61 -2.41 -9.25 9.08
CA ARG A 61 -2.29 -10.30 10.11
C ARG A 61 -1.89 -11.63 9.48
N GLY A 62 -1.17 -12.45 10.24
CA GLY A 62 -0.68 -13.75 9.78
C GLY A 62 0.55 -13.65 8.87
N ARG A 63 0.81 -14.73 8.11
CA ARG A 63 1.91 -14.78 7.15
C ARG A 63 1.52 -14.01 5.90
N ILE A 64 2.22 -12.93 5.63
CA ILE A 64 2.05 -12.10 4.42
C ILE A 64 3.30 -12.25 3.57
N ASP A 65 3.12 -12.80 2.38
CA ASP A 65 4.17 -12.99 1.39
C ASP A 65 4.07 -11.86 0.36
N VAL A 66 4.74 -10.74 0.63
CA VAL A 66 4.75 -9.54 -0.24
C VAL A 66 6.19 -9.09 -0.41
N ASP A 67 6.66 -9.03 -1.65
CA ASP A 67 8.00 -8.57 -2.00
C ASP A 67 8.12 -7.05 -1.88
N THR A 68 7.10 -6.33 -2.33
CA THR A 68 7.12 -4.87 -2.50
C THR A 68 5.88 -4.24 -1.90
N TRP A 69 6.07 -3.29 -0.99
CA TRP A 69 4.99 -2.49 -0.43
C TRP A 69 4.89 -1.14 -1.12
N ILE A 70 3.69 -0.78 -1.55
CA ILE A 70 3.37 0.52 -2.11
C ILE A 70 2.35 1.18 -1.18
N VAL A 71 2.73 2.29 -0.56
CA VAL A 71 1.93 2.98 0.45
C VAL A 71 1.21 4.17 -0.19
N ALA A 72 -0.11 4.17 -0.10
CA ALA A 72 -0.92 5.33 -0.47
C ALA A 72 -1.03 6.29 0.72
N GLY A 73 -1.02 7.58 0.42
CA GLY A 73 -1.36 8.61 1.41
C GLY A 73 -2.79 9.13 1.25
N VAL A 74 -3.07 10.20 1.96
CA VAL A 74 -4.34 10.94 1.97
C VAL A 74 -4.17 12.31 1.31
N ASN A 75 -5.27 13.05 1.08
CA ASN A 75 -5.19 14.39 0.49
C ASN A 75 -4.45 15.41 1.37
N ASP A 76 -4.64 15.34 2.70
CA ASP A 76 -4.00 16.22 3.67
C ASP A 76 -3.29 15.40 4.76
N PRO A 77 -2.00 15.04 4.55
CA PRO A 77 -1.27 14.18 5.48
C PRO A 77 -0.88 14.89 6.78
N LEU A 78 -0.98 16.21 6.86
CA LEU A 78 -0.67 16.95 8.09
C LEU A 78 -1.88 16.99 9.04
N ALA A 79 -3.09 17.06 8.48
CA ALA A 79 -4.32 16.96 9.26
C ALA A 79 -4.72 15.51 9.58
N SER A 80 -4.35 14.56 8.71
CA SER A 80 -4.70 13.14 8.82
C SER A 80 -3.45 12.26 8.81
N PRO A 81 -2.77 12.11 9.96
CA PRO A 81 -1.56 11.31 10.07
C PRO A 81 -1.84 9.81 9.89
N ALA A 82 -0.77 9.03 9.67
CA ALA A 82 -0.90 7.60 9.45
C ALA A 82 -1.47 6.87 10.68
N PRO A 83 -2.39 5.89 10.50
CA PRO A 83 -2.86 5.07 11.61
C PRO A 83 -1.69 4.34 12.29
N ALA A 84 -1.71 4.25 13.62
CA ALA A 84 -0.63 3.63 14.38
C ALA A 84 -0.34 2.17 13.95
N GLY A 85 -1.38 1.43 13.55
CA GLY A 85 -1.24 0.07 13.00
C GLY A 85 -0.45 0.01 11.69
N VAL A 86 -0.59 1.02 10.82
CA VAL A 86 0.17 1.16 9.56
C VAL A 86 1.63 1.44 9.86
N VAL A 87 1.91 2.41 10.75
CA VAL A 87 3.27 2.78 11.16
C VAL A 87 3.98 1.59 11.80
N ALA A 88 3.31 0.90 12.73
CA ALA A 88 3.85 -0.28 13.39
C ALA A 88 4.11 -1.45 12.42
N PHE A 89 3.23 -1.62 11.43
CA PHE A 89 3.41 -2.61 10.38
C PHE A 89 4.63 -2.28 9.50
N LEU A 90 4.75 -1.05 9.01
CA LEU A 90 5.84 -0.63 8.13
C LEU A 90 7.22 -0.77 8.80
N ARG A 91 7.33 -0.38 10.07
CA ARG A 91 8.56 -0.59 10.87
C ARG A 91 8.95 -2.06 10.94
N ARG A 92 7.97 -2.96 11.12
CA ARG A 92 8.21 -4.41 11.22
C ARG A 92 8.57 -5.03 9.88
N VAL A 93 7.90 -4.61 8.81
CA VAL A 93 8.08 -5.21 7.49
C VAL A 93 9.34 -4.70 6.79
N ASN A 94 9.89 -3.55 7.19
CA ASN A 94 11.13 -3.00 6.64
C ASN A 94 12.30 -4.00 6.65
N ALA A 95 12.42 -4.84 7.68
CA ALA A 95 13.48 -5.84 7.76
C ALA A 95 13.29 -7.05 6.81
N ARG A 96 12.13 -7.18 6.16
CA ARG A 96 11.74 -8.36 5.37
C ARG A 96 11.30 -8.03 3.95
N ALA A 97 10.72 -6.86 3.75
CA ALA A 97 10.32 -6.39 2.43
C ALA A 97 11.56 -6.13 1.58
N ARG A 98 11.51 -6.49 0.30
CA ARG A 98 12.61 -6.18 -0.63
C ARG A 98 12.59 -4.71 -1.00
N ARG A 99 11.39 -4.11 -1.08
CA ARG A 99 11.18 -2.70 -1.41
C ARG A 99 9.96 -2.16 -0.65
N ILE A 100 10.06 -0.91 -0.22
CA ILE A 100 8.94 -0.13 0.29
C ILE A 100 8.97 1.21 -0.44
N ALA A 101 7.84 1.63 -1.00
CA ALA A 101 7.69 2.88 -1.73
C ALA A 101 6.41 3.59 -1.31
N GLY A 102 6.40 4.92 -1.39
CA GLY A 102 5.24 5.76 -1.13
C GLY A 102 4.81 6.46 -2.41
N ILE A 103 3.51 6.50 -2.69
CA ILE A 103 2.97 7.29 -3.81
C ILE A 103 2.47 8.63 -3.26
N CYS A 104 2.96 9.73 -3.84
CA CYS A 104 2.55 11.08 -3.47
C CYS A 104 2.70 11.30 -1.95
N THR A 105 1.60 11.59 -1.24
CA THR A 105 1.55 11.79 0.20
C THR A 105 1.79 10.50 1.02
N GLY A 106 1.88 9.34 0.37
CA GLY A 106 2.36 8.10 1.01
C GLY A 106 3.79 8.22 1.55
N ALA A 107 4.58 9.17 1.05
CA ALA A 107 5.89 9.49 1.62
C ALA A 107 5.80 9.99 3.08
N PHE A 108 4.74 10.71 3.47
CA PHE A 108 4.55 11.14 4.87
C PHE A 108 4.36 9.94 5.79
N VAL A 109 3.58 8.95 5.35
CA VAL A 109 3.40 7.67 6.07
C VAL A 109 4.74 6.96 6.26
N LEU A 110 5.60 6.96 5.23
CA LEU A 110 6.95 6.39 5.33
C LEU A 110 7.85 7.18 6.28
N ALA A 111 7.78 8.51 6.27
CA ALA A 111 8.51 9.37 7.19
C ALA A 111 8.09 9.14 8.64
N GLU A 112 6.78 9.05 8.92
CA GLU A 112 6.26 8.68 10.25
C GLU A 112 6.72 7.28 10.71
N ALA A 113 6.87 6.36 9.76
CA ALA A 113 7.45 5.04 10.00
C ALA A 113 8.97 5.06 10.23
N GLY A 114 9.66 6.18 9.98
CA GLY A 114 11.12 6.30 10.06
C GLY A 114 11.85 5.64 8.90
N LEU A 115 11.21 5.56 7.74
CA LEU A 115 11.74 4.90 6.54
C LEU A 115 12.32 5.88 5.49
N LEU A 116 12.21 7.19 5.74
CA LEU A 116 12.82 8.24 4.94
C LEU A 116 13.74 9.05 5.85
N ALA A 117 15.01 9.14 5.47
CA ALA A 117 16.07 9.88 6.19
C ALA A 117 16.14 11.34 5.75
#